data_AF-A0A846BTI5-F1
#
_entry.id   AF-A0A846BTI5-F1
#
_cell.length_a   1.000
_cell.length_b   1.000
_cell.length_c   1.000
_cell.angle_alpha   90.00
_cell.angle_beta   90.00
_cell.angle_gamma   90.00
#
_symmetry.space_group_name_H-M   'P 1'
#
loop_
_entity.id
_entity.type
_entity.pdbx_description
1 polymer ?
#
loop_
_entity_poly.entity_id
_entity_poly.type
_entity_poly.pdbx_seq_one_letter_code
_entity_poly.pdbx_strand_id
1 'polypeptide(L)' 'MSLPLLSGDTEPIVDVQSLLAGIYQRARFDLAIDYSKEPVPPLKEEERIWADELLRQKGRR' A
#
# COMPACT_ATOMS: atom_id res chain seq x y z
N MET A 1 2.79 -3.63 19.10
CA MET A 1 4.14 -3.56 18.54
C MET A 1 4.63 -2.14 18.79
N SER A 2 5.64 -1.95 19.64
CA SER A 2 6.18 -0.64 20.00
C SER A 2 7.27 -0.23 19.02
N LEU A 3 7.47 1.08 18.83
CA LEU A 3 8.56 1.61 18.02
C LEU A 3 9.90 1.30 18.72
N PRO A 4 10.93 0.82 18.00
CA PRO A 4 12.25 0.65 18.58
C PRO A 4 12.90 2.03 18.79
N LEU A 5 12.98 2.47 20.04
CA LEU A 5 13.52 3.77 20.44
C LEU A 5 14.83 3.62 21.22
N LEU A 6 15.59 4.71 21.34
CA LEU A 6 16.76 4.73 22.22
C LEU A 6 16.34 4.73 23.68
N SER A 7 17.23 4.26 24.55
CA SER A 7 16.95 4.20 25.98
C SER A 7 16.77 5.61 26.55
N GLY A 8 15.63 5.85 27.22
CA GLY A 8 15.27 7.16 27.77
C GLY A 8 14.37 8.01 26.87
N ASP A 9 14.13 7.61 25.62
CA ASP A 9 13.20 8.30 24.73
C ASP A 9 11.75 8.03 25.14
N THR A 10 10.93 9.08 25.12
CA THR A 10 9.48 8.95 25.27
C THR A 10 8.88 8.52 23.94
N GLU A 11 8.07 7.46 23.94
CA GLU A 11 7.42 7.00 22.72
C GLU A 11 6.45 8.05 22.18
N PRO A 12 6.66 8.55 20.93
CA PRO A 12 5.75 9.50 20.34
C PRO A 12 4.43 8.82 19.97
N ILE A 13 3.33 9.54 20.11
CA ILE A 13 2.04 9.10 19.56
C ILE A 13 2.10 9.33 18.05
N VAL A 14 2.23 8.24 17.28
CA VAL A 14 2.33 8.28 15.83
C VAL A 14 1.08 7.69 15.20
N ASP A 15 0.37 8.52 14.41
CA ASP A 15 -0.68 8.02 13.51
C ASP A 15 -0.03 7.48 12.22
N VAL A 16 0.36 6.21 12.27
CA VAL A 16 1.00 5.52 11.14
C VAL A 16 0.07 5.47 9.91
N GLN A 17 -1.25 5.38 10.12
CA GLN A 17 -2.20 5.26 9.01
C GLN A 17 -2.22 6.54 8.17
N SER A 18 -2.32 7.70 8.83
CA SER A 18 -2.30 9.00 8.15
C SER A 18 -0.98 9.26 7.42
N LEU A 19 0.15 8.89 8.05
CA LEU A 19 1.47 9.05 7.43
C LEU A 19 1.63 8.19 6.16
N LEU A 20 1.23 6.93 6.21
CA LEU A 20 1.28 6.02 5.07
C LEU A 20 0.37 6.51 3.94
N ALA A 21 -0.86 6.89 4.25
CA ALA A 21 -1.79 7.44 3.25
C ALA A 21 -1.19 8.65 2.52
N GLY A 22 -0.56 9.57 3.26
CA GLY A 22 0.12 10.72 2.67
C GLY A 22 1.30 10.34 1.77
N ILE A 23 2.07 9.31 2.13
CA ILE A 23 3.16 8.80 1.28
C ILE A 23 2.62 8.23 -0.02
N TYR A 24 1.59 7.38 0.04
CA TYR A 24 1.00 6.74 -1.14
C TYR A 24 0.39 7.77 -2.11
N GLN A 25 -0.26 8.81 -1.57
CA GLN A 25 -0.78 9.91 -2.36
C GLN A 25 0.35 10.68 -3.08
N ARG A 26 1.46 10.96 -2.40
CA ARG A 26 2.61 11.65 -3.01
C ARG A 26 3.33 10.80 -4.04
N ALA A 27 3.42 9.50 -3.81
CA ALA A 27 3.99 8.55 -4.76
C ALA A 27 3.14 8.39 -6.03
N ARG A 28 1.85 8.71 -5.96
CA ARG A 28 0.89 8.65 -7.09
C ARG A 28 0.87 7.28 -7.75
N PHE A 29 0.82 6.21 -6.96
CA PHE A 29 0.86 4.85 -7.50
C PHE A 29 -0.26 4.58 -8.50
N ASP A 30 -1.42 5.22 -8.33
CA ASP A 30 -2.55 5.18 -9.26
C ASP A 30 -2.23 5.68 -10.68
N LEU A 31 -1.17 6.48 -10.82
CA LEU A 31 -0.64 7.00 -12.09
C LEU A 31 0.73 6.41 -12.45
N ALA A 32 1.52 6.02 -11.46
CA ALA A 32 2.89 5.53 -11.66
C ALA A 32 2.94 4.04 -12.03
N ILE A 33 1.94 3.26 -11.65
CA ILE A 33 1.87 1.82 -11.89
C ILE A 33 0.90 1.53 -13.03
N ASP A 34 1.35 0.73 -14.00
CA ASP A 34 0.51 0.22 -15.08
C ASP A 34 -0.25 -1.03 -14.62
N TYR A 35 -1.44 -0.82 -14.04
CA TYR A 35 -2.31 -1.87 -13.50
C TYR A 35 -2.94 -2.79 -14.57
N SER A 36 -2.73 -2.52 -15.86
CA SER A 36 -3.16 -3.45 -16.91
C SER A 36 -2.32 -4.72 -16.94
N LYS A 37 -1.08 -4.64 -16.43
CA LYS A 37 -0.10 -5.73 -16.43
C LYS A 37 -0.24 -6.62 -15.21
N GLU A 38 0.18 -7.87 -15.38
CA GLU A 38 0.32 -8.79 -14.25
C GLU A 38 1.43 -8.33 -13.30
N PRO A 39 1.20 -8.40 -11.98
CA PRO A 39 2.19 -8.01 -10.98
C PRO A 39 3.40 -8.96 -10.96
N VAL A 40 4.55 -8.41 -10.56
CA VAL A 40 5.80 -9.17 -10.39
C VAL A 40 6.32 -8.94 -8.96
N PRO A 41 6.51 -10.01 -8.15
CA PRO A 41 6.20 -11.41 -8.45
C PRO A 41 4.70 -11.67 -8.61
N PRO A 42 4.30 -12.78 -9.27
CA PRO A 42 2.90 -13.12 -9.43
C PRO A 42 2.21 -13.31 -8.08
N LEU A 43 0.98 -12.83 -7.98
CA LEU A 43 0.13 -13.03 -6.81
C LEU A 43 -0.35 -14.49 -6.73
N LYS A 44 -0.75 -14.91 -5.53
CA LYS A 44 -1.47 -16.18 -5.37
C LYS A 44 -2.82 -16.10 -6.06
N GLU A 45 -3.40 -17.25 -6.38
CA GLU A 45 -4.66 -17.34 -7.14
C GLU A 45 -5.77 -16.49 -6.53
N GLU A 46 -6.01 -16.63 -5.22
CA GLU A 46 -7.06 -15.91 -4.48
C GLU A 46 -6.85 -14.40 -4.52
N GLU A 47 -5.61 -13.96 -4.33
CA GLU A 47 -5.20 -12.55 -4.36
C GLU A 47 -5.32 -11.96 -5.77
N ARG A 48 -4.99 -12.74 -6.80
CA ARG A 48 -5.10 -12.33 -8.20
C ARG A 48 -6.56 -12.12 -8.60
N ILE A 49 -7.46 -13.03 -8.22
CA ILE A 49 -8.90 -12.90 -8.49
C ILE A 49 -9.45 -11.64 -7.82
N TRP A 50 -9.16 -11.46 -6.52
CA TRP A 50 -9.58 -10.27 -5.78
C TRP A 50 -9.04 -8.98 -6.39
N ALA A 51 -7.76 -8.95 -6.78
CA ALA A 51 -7.14 -7.77 -7.37
C ALA A 51 -7.74 -7.44 -8.75
N ASP A 52 -8.01 -8.43 -9.59
CA ASP A 52 -8.63 -8.23 -10.90
C ASP A 52 -10.03 -7.62 -10.77
N GLU A 53 -10.86 -8.16 -9.88
CA GLU A 53 -12.19 -7.62 -9.60
C GLU A 53 -12.13 -6.17 -9.11
N LEU A 54 -11.21 -5.87 -8.18
CA LEU A 54 -11.03 -4.54 -7.64
C LEU A 54 -10.58 -3.54 -8.72
N LEU A 55 -9.61 -3.92 -9.56
CA LEU A 55 -9.09 -3.06 -10.61
C LEU A 55 -10.13 -2.76 -11.70
N ARG A 56 -10.95 -3.75 -12.06
CA ARG A 56 -12.08 -3.55 -12.99
C ARG A 56 -13.12 -2.60 -12.43
N GLN A 57 -13.50 -2.74 -11.15
CA GLN A 57 -14.43 -1.82 -10.49
C GLN A 57 -13.91 -0.37 -10.48
N LYS A 58 -12.59 -0.20 -10.47
CA LYS A 58 -11.92 1.11 -10.51
C LYS A 58 -11.61 1.61 -11.93
N GLY A 59 -11.98 0.86 -12.98
CA GLY A 59 -11.69 1.21 -14.37
C GLY A 59 -10.18 1.27 -14.68
N ARG A 60 -9.40 0.45 -13.98
CA ARG A 60 -7.94 0.32 -14.16
C ARG A 60 -7.56 -0.96 -14.91
N ARG A 61 -8.55 -1.78 -15.26
CA ARG A 61 -8.42 -2.99 -16.07
C ARG A 61 -9.72 -3.35 -16.78
#